data_AF-A0A345BEN3-F1
#
_entry.id   AF-A0A345BEN3-F1
#
_cell.length_a   1.000
_cell.length_b   1.000
_cell.length_c   1.000
_cell.angle_alpha   90.00
_cell.angle_beta   90.00
_cell.angle_gamma   90.00
#
_symmetry.space_group_name_H-M   'P 1'
#
loop_
_entity.id
_entity.type
_entity.pdbx_description
1 polymer ?
#
loop_
_entity_poly.entity_id
_entity_poly.type
_entity_poly.pdbx_seq_one_letter_code
_entity_poly.pdbx_strand_id
1 'polypeptide(L)'
;MKRLLYIFLIYLTCQCLADDKTYTTKYDGIDLDEILASSRLLTGYVNCLLDLRPCTPDGKELKKNLPDAISNDCSKCTERQQQGADKVMHYIIDHRPDDWEKLEKKYQSDGSYKQKYLDSKMPNEEQTTKDEEPAAEGSSAETKSDSSKEQKEE
;
A
#
# COMPACT_ATOMS: atom_id res chain seq x y z
N MET A 1 -55.76 9.71 13.82
CA MET A 1 -55.25 8.97 12.64
C MET A 1 -54.10 9.68 11.93
N LYS A 2 -54.22 10.93 11.49
CA LYS A 2 -53.11 11.67 10.83
C LYS A 2 -51.83 11.84 11.69
N ARG A 3 -51.96 11.99 13.01
CA ARG A 3 -50.81 12.07 13.94
C ARG A 3 -50.07 10.73 14.12
N LEU A 4 -50.81 9.61 14.11
CA LEU A 4 -50.22 8.27 14.15
C LEU A 4 -49.48 7.95 12.84
N LEU A 5 -50.04 8.42 11.72
CA LEU A 5 -49.43 8.31 10.39
C LEU A 5 -48.11 9.11 10.30
N TYR A 6 -48.04 10.28 10.92
CA TYR A 6 -46.81 11.08 11.02
C TYR A 6 -45.73 10.43 11.90
N ILE A 7 -46.09 9.84 13.04
CA ILE A 7 -45.15 9.14 13.91
C ILE A 7 -44.58 7.90 13.20
N PHE A 8 -45.41 7.17 12.44
CA PHE A 8 -44.97 6.04 11.64
C PHE A 8 -44.04 6.45 10.49
N LEU A 9 -44.31 7.60 9.84
CA LEU A 9 -43.46 8.17 8.79
C LEU A 9 -42.08 8.61 9.34
N ILE A 10 -42.05 9.22 10.53
CA ILE A 10 -40.80 9.61 11.22
C ILE A 10 -40.01 8.37 11.68
N TYR A 11 -40.70 7.32 12.15
CA TYR A 11 -40.08 6.06 12.55
C TYR A 11 -39.49 5.30 11.36
N LEU A 12 -40.13 5.37 10.18
CA LEU A 12 -39.59 4.80 8.93
C LEU A 12 -38.34 5.53 8.43
N THR A 13 -38.24 6.84 8.65
CA THR A 13 -37.05 7.65 8.28
C THR A 13 -35.90 7.54 9.27
N CYS A 14 -36.15 6.99 10.47
CA CYS A 14 -35.16 6.81 11.54
C CYS A 14 -34.58 5.39 11.55
N GLN A 15 -34.69 4.64 10.46
CA GLN A 15 -33.95 3.39 10.31
C GLN A 15 -32.49 3.71 10.08
N CYS A 16 -31.77 3.67 11.20
CA CYS A 16 -30.34 3.62 11.39
C CYS A 16 -29.52 3.58 10.09
N LEU A 17 -28.78 4.67 9.88
CA LEU A 17 -27.46 4.58 9.26
C LEU A 17 -26.63 3.65 10.16
N ALA A 18 -26.69 2.34 9.91
CA ALA A 18 -25.68 1.43 10.41
C ALA A 18 -24.40 1.82 9.68
N ASP A 19 -23.62 2.66 10.35
CA ASP A 19 -22.23 2.87 10.02
C ASP A 19 -21.55 1.52 10.24
N ASP A 20 -21.42 0.74 9.16
CA ASP A 20 -20.60 -0.47 9.16
C ASP A 20 -19.15 -0.02 9.38
N LYS A 21 -18.81 0.20 10.65
CA LYS A 21 -17.52 0.76 11.07
C LYS A 21 -16.33 -0.08 10.57
N THR A 22 -16.56 -1.36 10.30
CA THR A 22 -15.53 -2.28 9.84
C THR A 22 -16.07 -3.27 8.82
N TYR A 23 -15.18 -3.84 7.99
CA TYR A 23 -15.51 -5.02 7.21
C TYR A 23 -15.87 -6.21 8.13
N THR A 24 -16.54 -7.22 7.56
CA THR A 24 -16.92 -8.40 8.33
C THR A 24 -15.69 -9.15 8.86
N THR A 25 -15.75 -9.59 10.11
CA THR A 25 -14.69 -10.37 10.76
C THR A 25 -14.88 -11.88 10.63
N LYS A 26 -15.91 -12.32 9.89
CA LYS A 26 -16.26 -13.73 9.72
C LYS A 26 -15.08 -14.60 9.26
N TYR A 27 -14.19 -14.02 8.47
CA TYR A 27 -13.07 -14.71 7.84
C TYR A 27 -11.70 -14.36 8.45
N ASP A 28 -11.67 -13.61 9.55
CA ASP A 28 -10.40 -13.24 10.20
C ASP A 28 -9.65 -14.49 10.72
N GLY A 29 -10.36 -15.58 11.01
CA GLY A 29 -9.78 -16.85 11.47
C GLY A 29 -9.07 -17.69 10.39
N ILE A 30 -8.96 -17.21 9.14
CA ILE A 30 -8.27 -17.94 8.07
C ILE A 30 -6.78 -18.07 8.37
N ASP A 31 -6.22 -19.24 8.10
CA ASP A 31 -4.78 -19.50 8.18
C ASP A 31 -4.06 -18.97 6.93
N LEU A 32 -3.48 -17.78 7.04
CA LEU A 32 -2.72 -17.17 5.96
C LEU A 32 -1.41 -17.92 5.68
N ASP A 33 -0.79 -18.56 6.68
CA ASP A 33 0.45 -19.30 6.49
C ASP A 33 0.23 -20.54 5.62
N GLU A 34 -0.87 -21.25 5.85
CA GLU A 34 -1.25 -22.40 5.00
C GLU A 34 -1.46 -21.97 3.54
N ILE A 35 -2.16 -20.84 3.33
CA ILE A 35 -2.44 -20.32 1.98
C ILE A 35 -1.14 -19.91 1.27
N LEU A 36 -0.27 -19.16 1.96
CA LEU A 36 0.97 -18.65 1.39
C LEU A 36 2.00 -19.76 1.14
N ALA A 37 2.04 -20.80 1.98
CA ALA A 37 2.89 -21.97 1.78
C ALA A 37 2.42 -22.86 0.61
N SER A 38 1.16 -22.75 0.20
CA SER A 38 0.57 -23.60 -0.83
C SER A 38 0.40 -22.84 -2.16
N SER A 39 1.29 -23.11 -3.12
CA SER A 39 1.19 -22.53 -4.47
C SER A 39 -0.19 -22.78 -5.12
N ARG A 40 -0.81 -23.93 -4.85
CA ARG A 40 -2.16 -24.26 -5.33
C ARG A 40 -3.23 -23.33 -4.73
N LEU A 41 -3.19 -23.10 -3.42
CA LEU A 41 -4.17 -22.26 -2.73
C LEU A 41 -3.97 -20.79 -3.13
N LEU A 42 -2.75 -20.27 -2.99
CA LEU A 42 -2.43 -18.89 -3.33
C LEU A 42 -2.81 -18.56 -4.79
N THR A 43 -2.45 -19.43 -5.74
CA THR A 43 -2.85 -19.26 -7.16
C THR A 43 -4.37 -19.28 -7.33
N GLY A 44 -5.09 -20.06 -6.51
CA GLY A 44 -6.55 -20.02 -6.44
C GLY A 44 -7.09 -18.65 -6.07
N TYR A 45 -6.56 -18.04 -5.01
CA TYR A 45 -6.94 -16.69 -4.57
C TYR A 45 -6.57 -15.62 -5.60
N VAL A 46 -5.32 -15.60 -6.08
CA VAL A 46 -4.87 -14.64 -7.11
C VAL A 46 -5.75 -14.71 -8.35
N ASN A 47 -6.00 -15.92 -8.89
CA ASN A 47 -6.86 -16.05 -10.07
C ASN A 47 -8.30 -15.64 -9.81
N CYS A 48 -8.83 -15.85 -8.60
CA CYS A 48 -10.14 -15.34 -8.21
C CYS A 48 -10.15 -13.80 -8.22
N LEU A 49 -9.15 -13.18 -7.60
CA LEU A 49 -9.00 -11.72 -7.56
C LEU A 49 -8.86 -11.16 -8.98
N LEU A 50 -8.20 -11.87 -9.89
CA LEU A 50 -8.03 -11.51 -11.31
C LEU A 50 -9.21 -11.83 -12.25
N ASP A 51 -10.34 -12.34 -11.74
CA ASP A 51 -11.49 -12.79 -12.57
C ASP A 51 -11.20 -14.00 -13.48
N LEU A 52 -10.15 -14.76 -13.20
CA LEU A 52 -9.76 -15.94 -14.00
C LEU A 52 -10.43 -17.24 -13.51
N ARG A 53 -11.03 -17.22 -12.31
CA ARG A 53 -11.81 -18.34 -11.76
C ARG A 53 -12.83 -17.89 -10.72
N PRO A 54 -13.81 -18.74 -10.38
CA PRO A 54 -14.70 -18.49 -9.25
C PRO A 54 -13.93 -18.39 -7.93
N CYS A 55 -14.39 -17.48 -7.08
CA CYS A 55 -13.88 -17.27 -5.73
C CYS A 55 -14.51 -18.23 -4.72
N THR A 56 -13.75 -18.60 -3.71
CA THR A 56 -14.29 -19.15 -2.46
C THR A 56 -15.11 -18.06 -1.73
N PRO A 57 -15.97 -18.42 -0.75
CA PRO A 57 -16.80 -17.44 -0.05
C PRO A 57 -16.01 -16.30 0.60
N ASP A 58 -14.86 -16.60 1.18
CA ASP A 58 -13.92 -15.64 1.78
C ASP A 58 -13.18 -14.82 0.72
N GLY A 59 -12.68 -15.45 -0.36
CA GLY A 59 -12.06 -14.74 -1.47
C GLY A 59 -13.02 -13.79 -2.18
N LYS A 60 -14.32 -14.13 -2.22
CA LYS A 60 -15.37 -13.27 -2.77
C LYS A 60 -15.61 -12.05 -1.88
N GLU A 61 -15.59 -12.22 -0.56
CA GLU A 61 -15.72 -11.11 0.39
C GLU A 61 -14.51 -10.17 0.28
N LEU A 62 -13.30 -10.72 0.26
CA LEU A 62 -12.07 -9.98 0.04
C LEU A 62 -12.15 -9.17 -1.27
N LYS A 63 -12.45 -9.84 -2.38
CA LYS A 63 -12.56 -9.22 -3.71
C LYS A 63 -13.56 -8.06 -3.75
N LYS A 64 -14.70 -8.22 -3.08
CA LYS A 64 -15.77 -7.22 -3.02
C LYS A 64 -15.29 -5.95 -2.31
N ASN A 65 -14.52 -6.10 -1.23
CA ASN A 65 -14.08 -4.98 -0.39
C ASN A 65 -12.75 -4.36 -0.84
N LEU A 66 -11.94 -5.05 -1.67
CA LEU A 66 -10.63 -4.57 -2.12
C LEU A 66 -10.64 -3.14 -2.71
N PRO A 67 -11.56 -2.77 -3.64
CA PRO A 67 -11.55 -1.43 -4.22
C PRO A 67 -11.80 -0.33 -3.19
N ASP A 68 -12.70 -0.56 -2.23
CA ASP A 68 -12.96 0.38 -1.13
C ASP A 68 -11.72 0.48 -0.23
N ALA A 69 -11.14 -0.66 0.18
CA ALA A 69 -9.97 -0.72 1.04
C ALA A 69 -8.75 -0.02 0.42
N ILE A 70 -8.53 -0.15 -0.88
CA ILE A 70 -7.43 0.57 -1.57
C ILE A 70 -7.71 2.07 -1.64
N SER A 71 -8.96 2.46 -1.92
CA SER A 71 -9.31 3.88 -2.08
C SER A 71 -9.30 4.67 -0.77
N ASN A 72 -9.38 3.98 0.37
CA ASN A 72 -9.52 4.59 1.70
C ASN A 72 -8.44 4.15 2.70
N ASP A 73 -7.30 3.66 2.20
CA ASP A 73 -6.17 3.17 3.00
C ASP A 73 -6.58 2.19 4.11
N CYS A 74 -7.48 1.25 3.77
CA CYS A 74 -7.98 0.21 4.66
C CYS A 74 -8.66 0.75 5.93
N SER A 75 -9.26 1.96 5.88
CA SER A 75 -9.84 2.62 7.06
C SER A 75 -10.91 1.82 7.82
N LYS A 76 -11.55 0.85 7.15
CA LYS A 76 -12.56 -0.07 7.73
C LYS A 76 -11.98 -1.46 8.07
N CYS A 77 -10.70 -1.68 7.86
CA CYS A 77 -10.06 -2.95 8.16
C CYS A 77 -9.84 -3.10 9.66
N THR A 78 -10.07 -4.30 10.20
CA THR A 78 -9.62 -4.63 11.55
C THR A 78 -8.10 -4.69 11.59
N GLU A 79 -7.50 -4.57 12.79
CA GLU A 79 -6.04 -4.72 12.96
C GLU A 79 -5.54 -6.03 12.37
N ARG A 80 -6.29 -7.11 12.57
CA ARG A 80 -5.98 -8.43 12.02
C ARG A 80 -6.03 -8.46 10.49
N GLN A 81 -6.98 -7.76 9.89
CA GLN A 81 -7.07 -7.62 8.43
C GLN A 81 -5.92 -6.79 7.85
N GLN A 82 -5.51 -5.72 8.54
CA GLN A 82 -4.36 -4.89 8.13
C GLN A 82 -3.07 -5.71 8.18
N GLN A 83 -2.77 -6.36 9.31
CA GLN A 83 -1.61 -7.22 9.47
C GLN A 83 -1.60 -8.38 8.45
N GLY A 84 -2.77 -8.98 8.22
CA GLY A 84 -2.95 -10.04 7.22
C GLY A 84 -2.70 -9.53 5.79
N ALA A 85 -3.22 -8.35 5.46
CA ALA A 85 -3.01 -7.72 4.17
C ALA A 85 -1.53 -7.42 3.95
N ASP A 86 -0.83 -6.81 4.92
CA ASP A 86 0.61 -6.55 4.83
C ASP A 86 1.41 -7.83 4.62
N LYS A 87 1.15 -8.87 5.40
CA LYS A 87 1.80 -10.16 5.26
C LYS A 87 1.64 -10.75 3.85
N VAL A 88 0.42 -10.73 3.32
CA VAL A 88 0.11 -11.26 1.99
C VAL A 88 0.74 -10.40 0.90
N MET A 89 0.63 -9.07 0.98
CA MET A 89 1.19 -8.15 0.00
C MET A 89 2.72 -8.27 -0.05
N HIS A 90 3.40 -8.24 1.10
CA HIS A 90 4.85 -8.46 1.20
C HIS A 90 5.27 -9.78 0.56
N TYR A 91 4.56 -10.87 0.87
CA TYR A 91 4.86 -12.18 0.30
C TYR A 91 4.71 -12.18 -1.24
N ILE A 92 3.62 -11.63 -1.76
CA ILE A 92 3.37 -11.59 -3.21
C ILE A 92 4.40 -10.68 -3.91
N ILE A 93 4.77 -9.54 -3.33
CA ILE A 93 5.80 -8.66 -3.89
C ILE A 93 7.15 -9.39 -3.98
N ASP A 94 7.55 -10.11 -2.92
CA ASP A 94 8.86 -10.78 -2.85
C ASP A 94 8.93 -12.07 -3.68
N HIS A 95 7.86 -12.87 -3.70
CA HIS A 95 7.88 -14.25 -4.22
C HIS A 95 7.05 -14.46 -5.48
N ARG A 96 6.15 -13.53 -5.82
CA ARG A 96 5.20 -13.63 -6.92
C ARG A 96 5.07 -12.30 -7.69
N PRO A 97 6.18 -11.67 -8.13
CA PRO A 97 6.16 -10.32 -8.70
C PRO A 97 5.25 -10.19 -9.93
N ASP A 98 5.18 -11.22 -10.78
CA ASP A 98 4.28 -11.24 -11.95
C ASP A 98 2.80 -11.20 -11.55
N ASP A 99 2.44 -11.83 -10.42
CA ASP A 99 1.06 -11.79 -9.92
C ASP A 99 0.77 -10.47 -9.23
N TRP A 100 1.76 -9.88 -8.54
CA TRP A 100 1.66 -8.51 -8.02
C TRP A 100 1.32 -7.52 -9.14
N GLU A 101 2.09 -7.53 -10.24
CA GLU A 101 1.90 -6.59 -11.34
C GLU A 101 0.48 -6.69 -11.93
N LYS A 102 -0.04 -7.91 -12.11
CA LYS A 102 -1.41 -8.14 -12.60
C LYS A 102 -2.45 -7.59 -11.62
N LEU A 103 -2.26 -7.82 -10.32
CA LEU A 103 -3.19 -7.35 -9.28
C LEU A 103 -3.16 -5.83 -9.16
N GLU A 104 -1.96 -5.23 -9.08
CA GLU A 104 -1.74 -3.79 -9.03
C GLU A 104 -2.42 -3.09 -10.20
N LYS A 105 -2.23 -3.61 -11.42
CA LYS A 105 -2.90 -3.12 -12.63
C LYS A 105 -4.42 -3.28 -12.56
N LYS A 106 -4.92 -4.42 -12.06
CA LYS A 106 -6.37 -4.68 -11.98
C LYS A 106 -7.07 -3.72 -11.02
N TYR A 107 -6.44 -3.40 -9.91
CA TYR A 107 -7.02 -2.55 -8.87
C TYR A 107 -6.56 -1.09 -8.95
N GLN A 108 -5.78 -0.73 -9.97
CA GLN A 108 -5.34 0.65 -10.26
C GLN A 108 -4.63 1.31 -9.08
N SER A 109 -3.75 0.56 -8.40
CA SER A 109 -2.89 1.16 -7.38
C SER A 109 -1.81 2.03 -8.06
N ASP A 110 -1.41 3.10 -7.38
CA ASP A 110 -0.37 4.04 -7.82
C ASP A 110 1.06 3.52 -7.61
N GLY A 111 1.22 2.29 -7.08
CA GLY A 111 2.50 1.67 -6.77
C GLY A 111 3.15 2.19 -5.48
N SER A 112 2.53 3.15 -4.78
CA SER A 112 3.10 3.77 -3.58
C SER A 112 3.32 2.77 -2.45
N TYR A 113 2.43 1.78 -2.30
CA TYR A 113 2.57 0.72 -1.31
C TYR A 113 3.82 -0.13 -1.56
N LYS A 114 3.98 -0.62 -2.80
CA LYS A 114 5.15 -1.43 -3.18
C LYS A 114 6.44 -0.65 -2.97
N GLN A 115 6.48 0.63 -3.36
CA GLN A 115 7.66 1.47 -3.17
C GLN A 115 8.02 1.61 -1.69
N LYS A 116 7.06 2.00 -0.84
CA LYS A 116 7.26 2.13 0.62
C LYS A 116 7.79 0.83 1.24
N TYR A 117 7.24 -0.31 0.80
CA TYR A 117 7.69 -1.62 1.25
C TYR A 117 9.14 -1.91 0.85
N LEU A 118 9.51 -1.68 -0.41
CA LEU A 118 10.87 -1.90 -0.89
C LEU A 118 11.89 -0.98 -0.20
N ASP A 119 11.53 0.30 0.02
CA ASP A 119 12.37 1.26 0.74
C ASP A 119 12.60 0.79 2.19
N SER A 120 11.57 0.23 2.84
CA SER A 120 11.69 -0.31 4.20
C SER A 120 12.61 -1.54 4.32
N LYS A 121 12.91 -2.22 3.21
CA LYS A 121 13.78 -3.41 3.17
C LYS A 121 15.26 -3.07 3.00
N MET A 122 15.57 -1.89 2.49
CA MET A 122 16.95 -1.44 2.35
C MET A 122 17.42 -0.84 3.67
N PRO A 123 18.40 -1.44 4.37
CA PRO A 123 19.04 -0.76 5.48
C PRO A 123 19.69 0.51 4.92
N ASN A 124 19.44 1.66 5.54
CA ASN A 124 20.16 2.90 5.23
C ASN A 124 21.66 2.68 5.50
N GLU A 125 22.43 2.34 4.47
CA GLU A 125 23.78 2.88 4.37
C GLU A 125 23.63 4.29 3.80
N GLU A 126 24.23 5.26 4.49
CA GLU A 126 24.33 6.69 4.13
C GLU A 126 23.30 7.63 4.76
N GLN A 127 23.53 7.88 6.05
CA GLN A 127 23.31 9.19 6.67
C GLN A 127 24.68 9.81 6.95
N THR A 128 25.38 10.18 5.87
CA THR A 128 26.55 11.07 5.93
C THR A 128 26.46 12.07 4.79
N THR A 129 26.64 13.33 5.16
CA THR A 129 26.70 14.54 4.31
C THR A 129 25.34 15.11 3.90
N LYS A 130 24.90 16.13 4.65
CA LYS A 130 24.66 17.50 4.17
C LYS A 130 23.83 18.24 5.21
N ASP A 131 24.50 18.71 6.25
CA ASP A 131 24.05 19.87 7.04
C ASP A 131 25.29 20.65 7.46
N GLU A 132 25.90 21.34 6.50
CA GLU A 132 26.69 22.53 6.79
C GLU A 132 26.59 23.51 5.61
N GLU A 133 25.64 24.44 5.71
CA GLU A 133 25.72 25.82 5.21
C GLU A 133 24.66 26.62 6.00
N PRO A 134 24.83 27.90 6.41
CA PRO A 134 25.47 28.95 5.60
C PRO A 134 26.23 30.08 6.31
N ALA A 135 27.13 30.73 5.54
CA ALA A 135 27.33 32.18 5.61
C ALA A 135 28.06 32.71 4.37
N ALA A 136 27.38 33.57 3.63
CA ALA A 136 27.97 34.44 2.62
C ALA A 136 28.62 35.68 3.27
N GLU A 137 29.71 36.21 2.69
CA GLU A 137 29.93 37.65 2.43
C GLU A 137 31.36 37.95 1.91
N GLY A 138 31.44 38.73 0.82
CA GLY A 138 32.30 39.93 0.78
C GLY A 138 33.77 39.86 0.37
N SER A 139 34.03 40.34 -0.85
CA SER A 139 35.03 41.39 -1.19
C SER A 139 36.50 41.05 -1.53
N SER A 140 36.86 41.54 -2.74
CA SER A 140 38.08 42.28 -3.14
C SER A 140 39.48 41.62 -3.27
N ALA A 141 39.98 41.71 -4.52
CA ALA A 141 41.26 42.32 -4.95
C ALA A 141 42.61 41.53 -4.91
N GLU A 142 43.26 41.55 -6.10
CA GLU A 142 44.72 41.55 -6.38
C GLU A 142 45.54 40.28 -6.01
N THR A 143 46.61 39.85 -6.69
CA THR A 143 47.32 40.14 -7.96
C THR A 143 48.48 39.10 -8.04
N LYS A 144 48.96 38.81 -9.27
CA LYS A 144 50.32 38.38 -9.68
C LYS A 144 50.70 36.88 -9.78
N SER A 145 51.13 36.54 -11.02
CA SER A 145 52.34 35.81 -11.46
C SER A 145 52.70 34.49 -10.75
N ASP A 146 53.04 33.40 -11.42
CA ASP A 146 54.15 33.35 -12.39
C ASP A 146 54.11 32.07 -13.26
N SER A 147 54.77 32.21 -14.40
CA SER A 147 55.21 31.26 -15.40
C SER A 147 55.90 30.01 -14.82
N SER A 148 55.68 28.83 -15.42
CA SER A 148 56.74 28.16 -16.19
C SER A 148 56.29 26.84 -16.86
N LYS A 149 56.72 26.79 -18.11
CA LYS A 149 56.76 25.74 -19.12
C LYS A 149 57.73 24.63 -18.70
N GLU A 150 57.47 23.37 -19.06
CA GLU A 150 58.48 22.46 -19.61
C GLU A 150 57.82 21.22 -20.24
N GLN A 151 58.31 20.85 -21.42
CA GLN A 151 58.00 19.66 -22.21
C GLN A 151 58.67 18.42 -21.59
N LYS A 152 58.23 17.20 -21.94
CA LYS A 152 59.01 16.22 -22.74
C LYS A 152 58.50 14.77 -22.61
N GLU A 153 58.45 14.14 -23.79
CA GLU A 153 58.46 12.72 -24.20
C GLU A 153 58.63 11.63 -23.13
N GLU A 154 57.81 10.59 -23.23
CA GLU A 154 58.22 9.22 -23.64
C GLU A 154 57.04 8.45 -24.25
#